data_AF-A0A935WW40-F1
#
_entry.id   AF-A0A935WW40-F1
#
_cell.length_a   1.000
_cell.length_b   1.000
_cell.length_c   1.000
_cell.angle_alpha   90.00
_cell.angle_beta   90.00
_cell.angle_gamma   90.00
#
_symmetry.space_group_name_H-M   'P 1'
#
loop_
_entity.id
_entity.type
_entity.pdbx_description
1 polymer ?
#
loop_
_entity_poly.entity_id
_entity_poly.type
_entity_poly.pdbx_seq_one_letter_code
_entity_poly.pdbx_strand_id
1 'polypeptide(L)'
;MTKKPPTHPLWRYMPPEGHLPPPISVPGRRPGRAPYQPRQYEVADVQPLRVDGRWQPQEILRVLGPGAHEGEYLTRLIVACALIQGVHRVRELTDRLLQLLRVASPRIELMGKEDGLRPRRPLLDGLAGRLKKARAELVQTRARATNDLPSEPPNPDGLRVVDLAILCEHVQGVILATEISTRRNVTGIDFATQICNVSPALRFAEDWLDRALGSVHMHGILLYLPPEYGRVLVVYDDGRLAYDPAAAMSRVDDRKTP
;
A
#
# COMPACT_ATOMS: atom_id res chain seq x y z
N MET A 1 -33.69 12.86 23.17
CA MET A 1 -33.59 13.40 21.80
C MET A 1 -32.69 12.50 20.97
N THR A 2 -33.28 11.53 20.28
CA THR A 2 -32.57 10.61 19.37
C THR A 2 -32.29 11.32 18.06
N LYS A 3 -31.06 11.80 17.87
CA LYS A 3 -30.61 12.31 16.56
C LYS A 3 -30.66 11.14 15.58
N LYS A 4 -31.60 11.20 14.62
CA LYS A 4 -31.60 10.30 13.47
C LYS A 4 -30.22 10.39 12.80
N PRO A 5 -29.60 9.27 12.39
CA PRO A 5 -28.37 9.32 11.64
C PRO A 5 -28.60 10.11 10.35
N PRO A 6 -27.58 10.84 9.84
CA PRO A 6 -27.72 11.61 8.62
C PRO A 6 -28.14 10.68 7.46
N THR A 7 -29.26 11.02 6.83
CA THR A 7 -29.88 10.31 5.68
C THR A 7 -29.12 10.51 4.37
N HIS A 8 -28.03 11.28 4.40
CA HIS A 8 -27.20 11.54 3.23
C HIS A 8 -25.78 11.00 3.44
N PRO A 9 -25.14 10.47 2.38
CA PRO A 9 -23.77 10.01 2.45
C PRO A 9 -22.83 11.13 2.94
N LEU A 10 -21.92 10.80 3.85
CA LEU A 10 -21.02 11.76 4.51
C LEU A 10 -20.16 12.58 3.52
N TRP A 11 -19.89 12.04 2.33
CA TRP A 11 -19.11 12.73 1.29
C TRP A 11 -19.78 14.00 0.76
N ARG A 12 -21.11 14.13 0.86
CA ARG A 12 -21.83 15.37 0.46
C ARG A 12 -21.52 16.57 1.37
N TYR A 13 -20.96 16.31 2.54
CA TYR A 13 -20.60 17.32 3.52
C TYR A 13 -19.08 17.50 3.63
N MET A 14 -18.29 16.79 2.83
CA MET A 14 -16.85 17.02 2.74
C MET A 14 -16.58 18.13 1.73
N PRO A 15 -15.82 19.18 2.09
CA PRO A 15 -15.47 20.23 1.14
C PRO A 15 -14.58 19.67 0.01
N PRO A 16 -14.64 20.25 -1.22
CA PRO A 16 -13.82 19.85 -2.37
C PRO A 16 -12.32 19.73 -2.05
N GLU A 17 -11.82 20.54 -1.12
CA GLU A 17 -10.45 20.57 -0.63
C GLU A 17 -10.05 19.30 0.15
N GLY A 18 -11.01 18.56 0.71
CA GLY A 18 -10.76 17.27 1.36
C GLY A 18 -10.44 16.13 0.39
N HIS A 19 -10.64 16.36 -0.91
CA HIS A 19 -10.38 15.39 -1.99
C HIS A 19 -9.00 15.58 -2.63
N LEU A 20 -8.25 16.58 -2.21
CA LEU A 20 -6.84 16.76 -2.56
C LEU A 20 -5.99 16.36 -1.35
N PRO A 21 -4.83 15.69 -1.55
CA PRO A 21 -3.89 15.54 -0.46
C PRO A 21 -3.52 16.95 0.06
N PRO A 22 -3.47 17.16 1.38
CA PRO A 22 -3.18 18.48 1.94
C PRO A 22 -1.82 18.98 1.42
N PRO A 23 -1.68 20.29 1.14
CA PRO A 23 -0.38 20.87 0.79
C PRO A 23 0.61 20.64 1.94
N ILE A 24 1.77 20.09 1.61
CA ILE A 24 2.79 19.71 2.59
C ILE A 24 3.51 20.98 3.06
N SER A 25 3.23 21.41 4.29
CA SER A 25 4.08 22.36 5.02
C SER A 25 5.34 21.64 5.49
N VAL A 26 6.51 21.98 4.94
CA VAL A 26 7.81 21.38 5.33
C VAL A 26 8.35 22.10 6.58
N PRO A 27 8.52 21.44 7.75
CA PRO A 27 9.27 22.00 8.85
C PRO A 27 10.73 21.54 8.79
N GLY A 28 11.67 22.50 8.78
CA GLY A 28 13.02 22.40 9.35
C GLY A 28 13.94 21.25 8.90
N ARG A 29 14.84 21.55 7.96
CA ARG A 29 16.00 20.74 7.55
C ARG A 29 16.92 20.38 8.74
N ARG A 30 17.24 19.09 8.90
CA ARG A 30 18.52 18.62 9.48
C ARG A 30 19.42 18.11 8.34
N PRO A 31 20.75 18.34 8.38
CA PRO A 31 21.64 17.97 7.29
C PRO A 31 22.00 16.47 7.36
N GLY A 32 21.98 15.77 6.22
CA GLY A 32 22.63 14.45 6.06
C GLY A 32 21.85 13.35 5.33
N ARG A 33 20.55 13.51 5.10
CA ARG A 33 19.79 12.64 4.17
C ARG A 33 19.07 13.54 3.18
N ALA A 34 19.08 13.18 1.90
CA ALA A 34 18.22 13.85 0.92
C ALA A 34 16.80 13.91 1.53
N PRO A 35 16.18 15.10 1.60
CA PRO A 35 14.83 15.21 2.11
C PRO A 35 13.93 14.25 1.33
N TYR A 36 12.93 13.67 2.00
CA TYR A 36 11.80 13.08 1.30
C TYR A 36 11.30 14.14 0.32
N GLN A 37 11.62 14.01 -0.97
CA GLN A 37 11.14 14.93 -1.96
C GLN A 37 9.64 14.68 -2.06
N PRO A 38 8.79 15.70 -1.86
CA PRO A 38 7.38 15.58 -2.16
C PRO A 38 7.25 15.04 -3.58
N ARG A 39 6.55 13.92 -3.75
CA ARG A 39 6.26 13.39 -5.09
C ARG A 39 5.52 14.48 -5.85
N GLN A 40 6.07 14.93 -6.97
CA GLN A 40 5.37 15.85 -7.87
C GLN A 40 4.24 15.05 -8.51
N TYR A 41 3.00 15.46 -8.28
CA TYR A 41 1.83 14.80 -8.85
C TYR A 41 1.54 15.40 -10.23
N GLU A 42 1.44 14.53 -11.22
CA GLU A 42 1.03 14.90 -12.58
C GLU A 42 -0.48 14.77 -12.74
N VAL A 43 -1.04 15.34 -13.82
CA VAL A 43 -2.47 15.20 -14.14
C VAL A 43 -2.87 13.73 -14.30
N ALA A 44 -1.94 12.87 -14.72
CA ALA A 44 -2.15 11.43 -14.79
C ALA A 44 -2.39 10.78 -13.41
N ASP A 45 -1.80 11.33 -12.33
CA ASP A 45 -1.88 10.76 -10.98
C ASP A 45 -3.26 10.92 -10.34
N VAL A 46 -4.05 11.90 -10.79
CA VAL A 46 -5.41 12.15 -10.28
C VAL A 46 -6.50 11.44 -11.09
N GLN A 47 -6.13 10.72 -12.16
CA GLN A 47 -7.08 9.96 -12.95
C GLN A 47 -7.70 8.84 -12.10
N PRO A 48 -9.01 8.57 -12.24
CA PRO A 48 -9.63 7.42 -11.60
C PRO A 48 -8.96 6.12 -12.04
N LEU A 49 -8.84 5.15 -11.13
CA LEU A 49 -8.36 3.80 -11.44
C LEU A 49 -9.36 2.94 -12.22
N ARG A 50 -10.43 3.54 -12.73
CA ARG A 50 -11.44 2.87 -13.53
C ARG A 50 -11.16 3.11 -15.01
N VAL A 51 -11.24 2.05 -15.80
CA VAL A 51 -11.17 2.13 -17.26
C VAL A 51 -12.60 2.02 -17.79
N ASP A 52 -13.04 3.04 -18.50
CA ASP A 52 -14.43 3.20 -18.97
C ASP A 52 -15.48 3.06 -17.85
N GLY A 53 -15.15 3.59 -16.67
CA GLY A 53 -16.03 3.55 -15.50
C GLY A 53 -16.11 2.20 -14.79
N ARG A 54 -15.34 1.19 -15.23
CA ARG A 54 -15.32 -0.17 -14.67
C ARG A 54 -13.99 -0.48 -13.97
N TRP A 55 -14.07 -1.34 -12.96
CA TRP A 55 -12.88 -1.92 -12.31
C TRP A 55 -12.25 -2.96 -13.24
N GLN A 56 -11.07 -2.66 -13.77
CA GLN A 56 -10.35 -3.54 -14.69
C GLN A 56 -8.97 -3.89 -14.10
N PRO A 57 -8.85 -4.99 -13.34
CA PRO A 57 -7.62 -5.30 -12.60
C PRO A 57 -6.38 -5.37 -13.48
N GLN A 58 -6.48 -5.92 -14.69
CA GLN A 58 -5.37 -6.04 -15.63
C GLN A 58 -4.80 -4.68 -16.05
N GLU A 59 -5.65 -3.70 -16.35
CA GLU A 59 -5.21 -2.34 -16.67
C GLU A 59 -4.65 -1.64 -15.43
N ILE A 60 -5.26 -1.83 -14.27
CA ILE A 60 -4.79 -1.24 -13.00
C ILE A 60 -3.41 -1.78 -12.61
N LEU A 61 -3.15 -3.08 -12.79
CA LEU A 61 -1.85 -3.69 -12.53
C LEU A 61 -0.76 -3.19 -13.49
N ARG A 62 -1.10 -2.83 -14.72
CA ARG A 62 -0.16 -2.14 -15.64
C ARG A 62 0.23 -0.78 -15.10
N VAL A 63 -0.73 -0.03 -14.54
CA VAL A 63 -0.45 1.27 -13.90
C VAL A 63 0.36 1.09 -12.62
N LEU A 64 0.11 0.02 -11.84
CA LEU A 64 0.95 -0.33 -10.69
C LEU A 64 2.41 -0.50 -11.12
N GLY A 65 2.64 -1.23 -12.21
CA GLY A 65 3.96 -1.43 -12.81
C GLY A 65 4.92 -2.26 -11.94
N PRO A 66 6.17 -2.46 -12.37
CA PRO A 66 7.19 -3.20 -11.61
C PRO A 66 7.82 -2.33 -10.50
N GLY A 67 8.46 -2.99 -9.54
CA GLY A 67 9.28 -2.35 -8.52
C GLY A 67 10.60 -1.82 -9.06
N ALA A 68 10.99 -0.64 -8.58
CA ALA A 68 12.28 -0.04 -8.93
C ALA A 68 13.46 -0.86 -8.37
N HIS A 69 13.25 -1.57 -7.27
CA HIS A 69 14.23 -2.42 -6.61
C HIS A 69 13.53 -3.55 -5.83
N GLU A 70 14.28 -4.58 -5.45
CA GLU A 70 13.74 -5.78 -4.78
C GLU A 70 12.97 -5.48 -3.48
N GLY A 71 13.39 -4.46 -2.73
CA GLY A 71 12.69 -4.02 -1.51
C GLY A 71 11.25 -3.51 -1.72
N GLU A 72 10.79 -3.34 -2.96
CA GLU A 72 9.39 -3.03 -3.29
C GLU A 72 8.56 -4.27 -3.63
N TYR A 73 9.18 -5.43 -3.84
CA TYR A 73 8.48 -6.59 -4.41
C TYR A 73 7.35 -7.07 -3.49
N LEU A 74 7.60 -7.16 -2.19
CA LEU A 74 6.58 -7.57 -1.23
C LEU A 74 5.38 -6.61 -1.21
N THR A 75 5.63 -5.30 -1.21
CA THR A 75 4.55 -4.32 -1.10
C THR A 75 3.69 -4.32 -2.34
N ARG A 76 4.32 -4.46 -3.51
CA ARG A 76 3.64 -4.59 -4.80
C ARG A 76 2.85 -5.87 -4.92
N LEU A 77 3.37 -7.00 -4.44
CA LEU A 77 2.63 -8.26 -4.38
C LEU A 77 1.36 -8.12 -3.54
N ILE A 78 1.45 -7.51 -2.34
CA ILE A 78 0.30 -7.30 -1.46
C ILE A 78 -0.75 -6.40 -2.13
N VAL A 79 -0.32 -5.29 -2.72
CA VAL A 79 -1.21 -4.36 -3.41
C VAL A 79 -1.84 -5.03 -4.63
N ALA A 80 -1.07 -5.76 -5.44
CA ALA A 80 -1.57 -6.51 -6.60
C ALA A 80 -2.63 -7.53 -6.20
N CYS A 81 -2.39 -8.31 -5.14
CA CYS A 81 -3.36 -9.29 -4.63
C CYS A 81 -4.68 -8.63 -4.20
N ALA A 82 -4.62 -7.45 -3.58
CA ALA A 82 -5.82 -6.69 -3.24
C ALA A 82 -6.56 -6.19 -4.49
N LEU A 83 -5.82 -5.67 -5.48
CA LEU A 83 -6.39 -5.12 -6.71
C LEU A 83 -7.09 -6.18 -7.57
N ILE A 84 -6.49 -7.37 -7.69
CA ILE A 84 -7.05 -8.49 -8.45
C ILE A 84 -8.38 -8.95 -7.86
N GLN A 85 -8.44 -9.06 -6.53
CA GLN A 85 -9.65 -9.49 -5.83
C GLN A 85 -10.72 -8.40 -5.79
N GLY A 86 -10.36 -7.13 -6.01
CA GLY A 86 -11.30 -6.04 -6.22
C GLY A 86 -11.27 -4.96 -5.14
N VAL A 87 -12.02 -3.89 -5.37
CA VAL A 87 -11.94 -2.67 -4.54
C VAL A 87 -12.30 -2.88 -3.06
N HIS A 88 -13.14 -3.87 -2.76
CA HIS A 88 -13.44 -4.25 -1.38
C HIS A 88 -12.19 -4.75 -0.64
N ARG A 89 -11.30 -5.49 -1.31
CA ARG A 89 -10.01 -5.91 -0.73
C ARG A 89 -9.03 -4.76 -0.58
N VAL A 90 -9.05 -3.77 -1.47
CA VAL A 90 -8.26 -2.54 -1.28
C VAL A 90 -8.70 -1.80 -0.02
N ARG A 91 -10.02 -1.69 0.19
CA ARG A 91 -10.56 -1.14 1.43
C ARG A 91 -10.13 -1.96 2.66
N GLU A 92 -10.27 -3.29 2.62
CA GLU A 92 -9.84 -4.15 3.74
C GLU A 92 -8.34 -4.03 4.04
N LEU A 93 -7.51 -3.96 2.99
CA LEU A 93 -6.08 -3.69 3.11
C LEU A 93 -5.85 -2.38 3.88
N THR A 94 -6.50 -1.29 3.47
CA THR A 94 -6.36 0.00 4.18
C THR A 94 -6.83 -0.07 5.63
N ASP A 95 -7.95 -0.76 5.92
CA ASP A 95 -8.46 -0.96 7.28
C ASP A 95 -7.44 -1.73 8.15
N ARG A 96 -6.83 -2.79 7.62
CA ARG A 96 -5.82 -3.60 8.31
C ARG A 96 -4.52 -2.86 8.52
N LEU A 97 -4.03 -2.13 7.52
CA LEU A 97 -2.84 -1.27 7.67
C LEU A 97 -3.05 -0.22 8.77
N LEU A 98 -4.24 0.40 8.82
CA LEU A 98 -4.59 1.34 9.89
C LEU A 98 -4.61 0.67 11.28
N GLN A 99 -5.04 -0.58 11.38
CA GLN A 99 -4.98 -1.33 12.64
C GLN A 99 -3.54 -1.64 13.05
N LEU A 100 -2.70 -2.10 12.12
CA LEU A 100 -1.28 -2.35 12.36
C LEU A 100 -0.56 -1.06 12.81
N LEU A 101 -0.86 0.08 12.17
CA LEU A 101 -0.33 1.39 12.57
C LEU A 101 -0.69 1.76 14.01
N ARG A 102 -1.93 1.51 14.45
CA ARG A 102 -2.35 1.80 15.83
C ARG A 102 -1.49 1.08 16.87
N VAL A 103 -0.95 -0.10 16.53
CA VAL A 103 -0.09 -0.89 17.41
C VAL A 103 1.38 -0.54 17.23
N ALA A 104 1.86 -0.42 16.00
CA ALA A 104 3.28 -0.23 15.70
C ALA A 104 3.75 1.20 15.96
N SER A 105 2.97 2.23 15.58
CA SER A 105 3.37 3.64 15.75
C SER A 105 3.80 4.02 17.18
N PRO A 106 3.01 3.76 18.24
CA PRO A 106 3.43 4.12 19.59
C PRO A 106 4.69 3.36 20.03
N ARG A 107 4.92 2.14 19.52
CA ARG A 107 6.14 1.36 19.83
C ARG A 107 7.36 1.98 19.18
N ILE A 108 7.27 2.38 17.92
CA ILE A 108 8.36 3.07 17.21
C ILE A 108 8.69 4.41 17.89
N GLU A 109 7.67 5.18 18.30
CA GLU A 109 7.86 6.43 19.02
C GLU A 109 8.54 6.26 20.39
N LEU A 110 8.21 5.19 21.13
CA LEU A 110 8.87 4.86 22.38
C LEU A 110 10.33 4.45 22.15
N MET A 111 10.59 3.57 21.17
CA MET A 111 11.93 3.13 20.80
C MET A 111 12.83 4.29 20.38
N GLY A 112 12.28 5.32 19.72
CA GLY A 112 13.02 6.53 19.36
C GLY A 112 13.60 7.30 20.56
N LYS A 113 13.03 7.08 21.76
CA LYS A 113 13.47 7.73 23.01
C LYS A 113 14.45 6.88 23.81
N GLU A 114 14.64 5.61 23.47
CA GLU A 114 15.51 4.70 24.20
C GLU A 114 16.99 5.01 23.93
N ASP A 115 17.81 5.05 24.98
CA ASP A 115 19.24 5.35 24.87
C ASP A 115 20.03 4.20 24.25
N GLY A 116 19.63 2.95 24.51
CA GLY A 116 20.23 1.76 23.89
C GLY A 116 20.05 1.69 22.37
N LEU A 117 19.13 2.48 21.80
CA LEU A 117 18.84 2.55 20.37
C LEU A 117 19.36 3.82 19.71
N ARG A 118 20.19 4.60 20.41
CA ARG A 118 20.78 5.86 19.89
C ARG A 118 21.37 5.73 18.48
N PRO A 119 22.10 4.65 18.11
CA PRO A 119 22.64 4.50 16.76
C PRO A 119 21.57 4.40 15.65
N ARG A 120 20.34 3.96 15.99
CA ARG A 120 19.23 3.78 15.04
C ARG A 120 18.14 4.84 15.16
N ARG A 121 18.31 5.83 16.05
CA ARG A 121 17.36 6.94 16.24
C ARG A 121 16.98 7.68 14.95
N PRO A 122 17.90 8.00 14.00
CA PRO A 122 17.52 8.64 12.74
C PRO A 122 16.57 7.81 11.87
N LEU A 123 16.70 6.48 11.89
CA LEU A 123 15.80 5.57 11.19
C LEU A 123 14.43 5.55 11.87
N LEU A 124 14.40 5.45 13.21
CA LEU A 124 13.16 5.41 14.00
C LEU A 124 12.38 6.73 13.88
N ASP A 125 13.05 7.88 13.96
CA ASP A 125 12.42 9.20 13.81
C ASP A 125 11.86 9.38 12.39
N GLY A 126 12.62 8.99 11.37
CA GLY A 126 12.18 9.02 9.98
C GLY A 126 10.98 8.11 9.74
N LEU A 127 10.99 6.91 10.32
CA LEU A 127 9.88 5.97 10.25
C LEU A 127 8.64 6.52 10.97
N ALA A 128 8.78 7.06 12.19
CA ALA A 128 7.67 7.67 12.92
C ALA A 128 6.98 8.79 12.10
N GLY A 129 7.77 9.63 11.44
CA GLY A 129 7.25 10.65 10.51
C GLY A 129 6.44 10.04 9.36
N ARG A 130 6.97 8.98 8.72
CA ARG A 130 6.26 8.24 7.67
C ARG A 130 4.95 7.62 8.17
N LEU A 131 4.94 7.01 9.35
CA LEU A 131 3.72 6.39 9.91
C LEU A 131 2.63 7.41 10.24
N LYS A 132 3.02 8.62 10.67
CA LYS A 132 2.07 9.73 10.88
C LYS A 132 1.42 10.17 9.56
N LYS A 133 2.22 10.28 8.48
CA LYS A 133 1.72 10.55 7.13
C LYS A 133 0.81 9.43 6.63
N ALA A 134 1.25 8.18 6.77
CA ALA A 134 0.50 6.99 6.39
C ALA A 134 -0.90 6.96 7.00
N ARG A 135 -1.03 7.30 8.28
CA ARG A 135 -2.33 7.35 8.95
C ARG A 135 -3.32 8.31 8.29
N ALA A 136 -2.88 9.47 7.83
CA ALA A 136 -3.75 10.44 7.16
C ALA A 136 -4.13 9.98 5.75
N GLU A 137 -3.15 9.55 4.97
CA GLU A 137 -3.35 9.19 3.55
C GLU A 137 -4.10 7.86 3.38
N LEU A 138 -3.89 6.88 4.26
CA LEU A 138 -4.66 5.63 4.25
C LEU A 138 -6.13 5.85 4.61
N VAL A 139 -6.46 6.84 5.47
CA VAL A 139 -7.86 7.20 5.75
C VAL A 139 -8.54 7.77 4.51
N GLN A 140 -7.82 8.60 3.73
CA GLN A 140 -8.32 9.13 2.47
C GLN A 140 -8.47 8.03 1.41
N THR A 141 -7.45 7.17 1.27
CA THR A 141 -7.46 6.03 0.34
C THR A 141 -8.62 5.07 0.66
N ARG A 142 -8.85 4.78 1.94
CA ARG A 142 -9.98 3.99 2.42
C ARG A 142 -11.33 4.60 2.04
N ALA A 143 -11.47 5.92 2.18
CA ALA A 143 -12.69 6.64 1.81
C ALA A 143 -12.93 6.54 0.28
N ARG A 144 -11.89 6.75 -0.53
CA ARG A 144 -11.93 6.58 -1.99
C ARG A 144 -12.27 5.14 -2.40
N ALA A 145 -11.68 4.14 -1.76
CA ALA A 145 -12.05 2.74 -1.97
C ALA A 145 -13.52 2.46 -1.59
N THR A 146 -14.04 3.12 -0.56
CA THR A 146 -15.44 2.99 -0.16
C THR A 146 -16.38 3.61 -1.20
N ASN A 147 -15.98 4.73 -1.80
CA ASN A 147 -16.71 5.37 -2.89
C ASN A 147 -16.75 4.53 -4.18
N ASP A 148 -15.76 3.65 -4.35
CA ASP A 148 -15.70 2.71 -5.46
C ASP A 148 -16.55 1.45 -5.30
N LEU A 149 -17.09 1.21 -4.09
CA LEU A 149 -18.05 0.14 -3.90
C LEU A 149 -19.35 0.46 -4.64
N PRO A 150 -20.08 -0.56 -5.14
CA PRO A 150 -21.36 -0.33 -5.80
C PRO A 150 -22.32 0.47 -4.90
N SER A 151 -22.71 1.67 -5.34
CA SER A 151 -23.65 2.53 -4.65
C SER A 151 -24.58 3.23 -5.64
N GLU A 152 -25.82 3.47 -5.24
CA GLU A 152 -26.76 4.31 -5.98
C GLU A 152 -27.06 5.59 -5.17
N PRO A 153 -26.75 6.80 -5.68
CA PRO A 153 -26.03 7.09 -6.94
C PRO A 153 -24.53 6.72 -6.89
N PRO A 154 -23.87 6.49 -8.04
CA PRO A 154 -22.43 6.23 -8.09
C PRO A 154 -21.65 7.47 -7.66
N ASN A 155 -20.64 7.27 -6.80
CA ASN A 155 -19.77 8.35 -6.37
C ASN A 155 -18.69 8.62 -7.44
N PRO A 156 -18.53 9.86 -7.92
CA PRO A 156 -17.50 10.20 -8.91
C PRO A 156 -16.07 10.18 -8.34
N ASP A 157 -15.91 10.25 -7.01
CA ASP A 157 -14.61 10.31 -6.36
C ASP A 157 -14.13 8.93 -5.87
N GLY A 158 -13.65 8.13 -6.82
CA GLY A 158 -13.09 6.80 -6.60
C GLY A 158 -11.60 6.79 -6.26
N LEU A 159 -11.02 5.60 -6.21
CA LEU A 159 -9.57 5.45 -6.16
C LEU A 159 -8.91 6.03 -7.41
N ARG A 160 -7.71 6.57 -7.23
CA ARG A 160 -6.94 7.27 -8.26
C ARG A 160 -5.58 6.63 -8.46
N VAL A 161 -4.93 6.93 -9.58
CA VAL A 161 -3.60 6.39 -9.89
C VAL A 161 -2.60 6.64 -8.76
N VAL A 162 -2.62 7.82 -8.14
CA VAL A 162 -1.78 8.17 -6.98
C VAL A 162 -1.97 7.23 -5.79
N ASP A 163 -3.16 6.67 -5.61
CA ASP A 163 -3.46 5.79 -4.48
C ASP A 163 -2.64 4.49 -4.55
N LEU A 164 -2.27 4.01 -5.74
CA LEU A 164 -1.41 2.84 -5.89
C LEU A 164 -0.03 3.07 -5.27
N ALA A 165 0.56 4.25 -5.52
CA ALA A 165 1.84 4.62 -4.96
C ALA A 165 1.77 4.86 -3.45
N ILE A 166 0.71 5.53 -2.99
CA ILE A 166 0.42 5.75 -1.56
C ILE A 166 0.33 4.40 -0.84
N LEU A 167 -0.41 3.45 -1.41
CA LEU A 167 -0.52 2.08 -0.87
C LEU A 167 0.85 1.40 -0.81
N CYS A 168 1.64 1.41 -1.89
CA CYS A 168 2.96 0.78 -1.88
C CYS A 168 3.91 1.38 -0.83
N GLU A 169 3.97 2.72 -0.74
CA GLU A 169 4.82 3.42 0.24
C GLU A 169 4.44 3.08 1.68
N HIS A 170 3.13 3.07 1.97
CA HIS A 170 2.63 2.87 3.32
C HIS A 170 2.61 1.41 3.73
N VAL A 171 2.34 0.48 2.81
CA VAL A 171 2.53 -0.96 3.06
C VAL A 171 4.00 -1.20 3.47
N GLN A 172 4.97 -0.62 2.76
CA GLN A 172 6.38 -0.75 3.12
C GLN A 172 6.67 -0.23 4.54
N GLY A 173 6.17 0.98 4.84
CA GLY A 173 6.36 1.61 6.15
C GLY A 173 5.74 0.79 7.29
N VAL A 174 4.54 0.26 7.07
CA VAL A 174 3.82 -0.58 8.05
C VAL A 174 4.53 -1.91 8.28
N ILE A 175 5.01 -2.56 7.21
CA ILE A 175 5.80 -3.79 7.31
C ILE A 175 7.02 -3.56 8.18
N LEU A 176 7.84 -2.57 7.83
CA LEU A 176 9.06 -2.25 8.56
C LEU A 176 8.77 -1.91 10.03
N ALA A 177 7.74 -1.09 10.29
CA ALA A 177 7.36 -0.71 11.65
C ALA A 177 6.88 -1.91 12.47
N THR A 178 6.14 -2.83 11.86
CA THR A 178 5.64 -4.03 12.52
C THR A 178 6.80 -4.97 12.86
N GLU A 179 7.69 -5.22 11.91
CA GLU A 179 8.85 -6.09 12.11
C GLU A 179 9.81 -5.52 13.17
N ILE A 180 10.13 -4.22 13.12
CA ILE A 180 10.92 -3.55 14.17
C ILE A 180 10.23 -3.66 15.53
N SER A 181 8.91 -3.49 15.59
CA SER A 181 8.15 -3.53 16.84
C SER A 181 8.19 -4.88 17.55
N THR A 182 8.50 -5.97 16.82
CA THR A 182 8.69 -7.32 17.40
C THR A 182 10.09 -7.55 17.95
N ARG A 183 11.12 -6.86 17.43
CA ARG A 183 12.53 -7.04 17.82
C ARG A 183 13.15 -5.70 18.23
N ARG A 184 12.96 -5.32 19.49
CA ARG A 184 13.29 -3.99 20.04
C ARG A 184 14.76 -3.85 20.48
N ASN A 185 15.69 -4.22 19.61
CA ASN A 185 17.13 -4.03 19.81
C ASN A 185 17.79 -3.69 18.47
N VAL A 186 19.05 -3.22 18.50
CA VAL A 186 19.77 -2.79 17.28
C VAL A 186 19.83 -3.89 16.22
N THR A 187 20.20 -5.12 16.62
CA THR A 187 20.26 -6.27 15.71
C THR A 187 18.89 -6.60 15.10
N GLY A 188 17.83 -6.49 15.90
CA GLY A 188 16.45 -6.71 15.48
C GLY A 188 15.99 -5.68 14.45
N ILE A 189 16.35 -4.41 14.65
CA ILE A 189 16.09 -3.32 13.70
C ILE A 189 16.83 -3.56 12.39
N ASP A 190 18.08 -3.99 12.46
CA ASP A 190 18.91 -4.24 11.29
C ASP A 190 18.39 -5.42 10.48
N PHE A 191 18.02 -6.50 11.16
CA PHE A 191 17.37 -7.65 10.54
C PHE A 191 16.03 -7.25 9.88
N ALA A 192 15.17 -6.51 10.59
CA ALA A 192 13.90 -6.03 10.03
C ALA A 192 14.12 -5.15 8.80
N THR A 193 15.15 -4.30 8.82
CA THR A 193 15.51 -3.45 7.68
C THR A 193 16.02 -4.30 6.51
N GLN A 194 16.83 -5.33 6.79
CA GLN A 194 17.36 -6.22 5.75
C GLN A 194 16.24 -7.01 5.06
N ILE A 195 15.35 -7.66 5.82
CA ILE A 195 14.27 -8.47 5.24
C ILE A 195 13.27 -7.65 4.43
N CYS A 196 13.14 -6.34 4.71
CA CYS A 196 12.28 -5.43 3.94
C CYS A 196 12.94 -4.90 2.67
N ASN A 197 14.25 -5.12 2.46
CA ASN A 197 15.02 -4.57 1.34
C ASN A 197 15.48 -5.63 0.32
N VAL A 198 15.11 -6.89 0.52
CA VAL A 198 15.44 -8.01 -0.37
C VAL A 198 14.18 -8.62 -0.96
N SER A 199 14.33 -9.40 -2.03
CA SER A 199 13.23 -10.19 -2.58
C SER A 199 12.61 -11.09 -1.49
N PRO A 200 11.29 -11.07 -1.29
CA PRO A 200 10.66 -11.82 -0.22
C PRO A 200 10.70 -13.32 -0.50
N ALA A 201 11.03 -14.12 0.52
CA ALA A 201 10.79 -15.55 0.49
C ALA A 201 9.28 -15.83 0.47
N LEU A 202 8.85 -16.94 -0.16
CA LEU A 202 7.43 -17.30 -0.30
C LEU A 202 6.67 -17.25 1.03
N ARG A 203 7.18 -17.93 2.06
CA ARG A 203 6.55 -17.98 3.39
C ARG A 203 6.41 -16.61 4.04
N PHE A 204 7.37 -15.71 3.80
CA PHE A 204 7.30 -14.34 4.33
C PHE A 204 6.25 -13.51 3.60
N ALA A 205 6.11 -13.71 2.28
CA ALA A 205 5.05 -13.09 1.49
C ALA A 205 3.66 -13.59 1.91
N GLU A 206 3.50 -14.91 2.14
CA GLU A 206 2.25 -15.51 2.62
C GLU A 206 1.83 -14.98 4.00
N ASP A 207 2.75 -14.93 4.97
CA ASP A 207 2.49 -14.37 6.31
C ASP A 207 2.05 -12.90 6.22
N TRP A 208 2.69 -12.11 5.36
CA TRP A 208 2.31 -10.72 5.17
C TRP A 208 0.97 -10.55 4.45
N LEU A 209 0.63 -11.39 3.48
CA LEU A 209 -0.69 -11.39 2.85
C LEU A 209 -1.78 -11.74 3.85
N ASP A 210 -1.56 -12.73 4.72
CA ASP A 210 -2.53 -13.07 5.75
C ASP A 210 -2.74 -11.93 6.76
N ARG A 211 -1.66 -11.27 7.19
CA ARG A 211 -1.75 -10.07 8.04
C ARG A 211 -2.48 -8.92 7.34
N ALA A 212 -2.13 -8.65 6.08
CA ALA A 212 -2.59 -7.49 5.32
C ALA A 212 -4.01 -7.64 4.75
N LEU A 213 -4.45 -8.85 4.42
CA LEU A 213 -5.75 -9.13 3.79
C LEU A 213 -6.67 -10.04 4.61
N GLY A 214 -6.13 -10.74 5.63
CA GLY A 214 -6.95 -11.46 6.60
C GLY A 214 -7.46 -12.82 6.23
N SER A 215 -6.92 -13.39 5.16
CA SER A 215 -7.36 -14.66 4.61
C SER A 215 -6.27 -15.22 3.73
N VAL A 216 -5.87 -16.46 4.00
CA VAL A 216 -5.08 -17.29 3.09
C VAL A 216 -5.90 -17.68 1.84
N HIS A 217 -7.23 -17.58 1.89
CA HIS A 217 -8.08 -17.80 0.72
C HIS A 217 -8.04 -16.56 -0.17
N MET A 218 -7.07 -16.54 -1.08
CA MET A 218 -7.07 -15.64 -2.21
C MET A 218 -7.90 -16.28 -3.32
N HIS A 219 -9.10 -15.75 -3.57
CA HIS A 219 -9.98 -16.32 -4.58
C HIS A 219 -9.41 -16.09 -5.98
N GLY A 220 -9.16 -17.18 -6.70
CA GLY A 220 -8.71 -17.16 -8.10
C GLY A 220 -7.25 -16.76 -8.30
N ILE A 221 -6.44 -16.61 -7.24
CA ILE A 221 -5.00 -16.33 -7.36
C ILE A 221 -4.17 -17.11 -6.33
N LEU A 222 -2.91 -17.36 -6.68
CA LEU A 222 -1.94 -18.07 -5.85
C LEU A 222 -0.59 -17.34 -5.88
N LEU A 223 0.19 -17.48 -4.81
CA LEU A 223 1.61 -17.14 -4.84
C LEU A 223 2.40 -18.30 -5.42
N TYR A 224 3.30 -17.99 -6.35
CA TYR A 224 4.17 -18.96 -6.99
C TYR A 224 5.62 -18.51 -6.91
N LEU A 225 6.53 -19.43 -6.56
CA LEU A 225 7.98 -19.21 -6.57
C LEU A 225 8.59 -20.12 -7.64
N PRO A 226 8.78 -19.61 -8.87
CA PRO A 226 9.38 -20.41 -9.93
C PRO A 226 10.85 -20.70 -9.61
N PRO A 227 11.33 -21.94 -9.83
CA PRO A 227 12.72 -22.30 -9.58
C PRO A 227 13.72 -21.53 -10.46
N GLU A 228 13.29 -21.03 -11.62
CA GLU A 228 14.15 -20.32 -12.57
C GLU A 228 14.39 -18.85 -12.20
N TYR A 229 13.41 -18.22 -11.53
CA TYR A 229 13.39 -16.77 -11.31
C TYR A 229 13.73 -16.34 -9.88
N GLY A 230 13.64 -17.27 -8.91
CA GLY A 230 14.04 -17.03 -7.52
C GLY A 230 13.24 -15.94 -6.79
N ARG A 231 12.08 -15.54 -7.31
CA ARG A 231 11.21 -14.50 -6.72
C ARG A 231 9.74 -14.90 -6.76
N VAL A 232 8.97 -14.38 -5.81
CA VAL A 232 7.54 -14.66 -5.69
C VAL A 232 6.74 -13.87 -6.73
N LEU A 233 5.83 -14.54 -7.41
CA LEU A 233 4.90 -14.01 -8.41
C LEU A 233 3.45 -14.27 -7.96
N VAL A 234 2.50 -13.56 -8.57
CA VAL A 234 1.07 -13.87 -8.46
C VAL A 234 0.60 -14.52 -9.75
N VAL A 235 -0.03 -15.68 -9.65
CA VAL A 235 -0.65 -16.40 -10.77
C VAL A 235 -2.14 -16.58 -10.51
N TYR A 236 -2.93 -16.69 -11.57
CA TYR A 236 -4.31 -17.14 -11.46
C TYR A 236 -4.37 -18.64 -11.14
N ASP A 237 -5.54 -19.11 -10.69
CA ASP A 237 -5.79 -20.53 -10.43
C ASP A 237 -5.60 -21.43 -11.67
N ASP A 238 -5.81 -20.88 -12.86
CA ASP A 238 -5.54 -21.51 -14.15
C ASP A 238 -4.06 -21.52 -14.58
N GLY A 239 -3.17 -20.97 -13.74
CA GLY A 239 -1.72 -20.96 -13.96
C GLY A 239 -1.21 -19.80 -14.82
N ARG A 240 -2.08 -18.92 -15.33
CA ARG A 240 -1.64 -17.71 -16.06
C ARG A 240 -0.99 -16.71 -15.10
N LEU A 241 0.02 -16.00 -15.58
CA LEU A 241 0.65 -14.92 -14.82
C LEU A 241 -0.35 -13.79 -14.58
N ALA A 242 -0.59 -13.46 -13.30
CA ALA A 242 -1.41 -12.31 -12.92
C ALA A 242 -0.54 -11.07 -12.70
N TYR A 243 0.58 -11.22 -11.99
CA TYR A 243 1.48 -10.11 -11.70
C TYR A 243 2.90 -10.58 -11.35
N ASP A 244 3.91 -9.91 -11.94
CA ASP A 244 5.33 -10.07 -11.59
C ASP A 244 5.87 -8.73 -11.07
N PRO A 245 6.33 -8.65 -9.81
CA PRO A 245 6.85 -7.40 -9.26
C PRO A 245 8.14 -6.91 -9.93
N ALA A 246 8.83 -7.73 -10.72
CA ALA A 246 10.06 -7.37 -11.43
C ALA A 246 9.85 -7.06 -12.92
N ALA A 247 8.72 -7.44 -13.51
CA ALA A 247 8.49 -7.31 -14.95
C ALA A 247 7.33 -6.36 -15.26
N ALA A 248 7.52 -5.51 -16.26
CA ALA A 248 6.41 -4.75 -16.81
C ALA A 248 5.41 -5.70 -17.48
N MET A 249 4.11 -5.49 -17.23
CA MET A 249 3.07 -6.26 -17.89
C MET A 249 2.98 -5.86 -19.36
N SER A 250 3.22 -6.79 -20.27
CA SER A 250 3.07 -6.56 -21.72
C SER A 250 1.62 -6.30 -22.09
N ARG A 251 1.37 -5.41 -23.07
CA ARG A 251 0.08 -5.38 -23.76
C ARG A 251 -0.10 -6.75 -24.44
N VAL A 252 -1.13 -7.48 -24.04
CA VAL A 252 -1.64 -8.53 -24.92
C VAL A 252 -2.27 -7.78 -26.08
N ASP A 253 -1.59 -7.73 -27.22
CA ASP A 253 -2.23 -7.33 -28.46
C ASP A 253 -3.27 -8.42 -28.78
N ASP A 254 -4.53 -8.18 -28.46
CA ASP A 254 -5.69 -8.98 -28.92
C ASP A 254 -5.93 -8.83 -30.44
N ARG A 255 -4.85 -8.68 -31.22
CA ARG A 255 -4.85 -8.67 -32.68
C ARG A 255 -3.82 -9.66 -33.18
N LYS A 256 -4.07 -10.94 -32.94
CA LYS A 256 -3.61 -12.07 -33.76
C LYS A 256 -4.27 -13.35 -33.26
N THR A 257 -5.54 -13.51 -33.62
CA THR A 257 -6.07 -14.83 -33.95
C THR A 257 -6.01 -14.93 -35.48
N PRO A 258 -5.41 -15.98 -36.06
CA PRO A 258 -5.53 -16.26 -37.49
C PRO A 258 -6.98 -16.56 -37.89
#